data_AF-A0A3D0XG21-F1
#
_entry.id   AF-A0A3D0XG21-F1
#
_cell.length_a   1.000
_cell.length_b   1.000
_cell.length_c   1.000
_cell.angle_alpha   90.00
_cell.angle_beta   90.00
_cell.angle_gamma   90.00
#
_symmetry.space_group_name_H-M   'P 1'
#
loop_
_entity.id
_entity.type
_entity.pdbx_description
1 polymer ?
#
loop_
_entity_poly.entity_id
_entity_poly.type
_entity_poly.pdbx_seq_one_letter_code
_entity_poly.pdbx_strand_id
1 'polypeptide(L)'
;MSDVLEKLNRLLDQTLASNAFYRTKLSGLKESLPLASLDAFRQGVPCTTKVEWIADQQAHPPYGTNLTFPMASYVRCHQTSGTTGAPMRWLDTAESWHAMLEAWDCVYAAAGASSEDRAFFAFSFGPFLGFWTAFES
;
A
#
# COMPACT_ATOMS: atom_id res chain seq x y z
N MET A 1 -21.42 9.23 0.48
CA MET A 1 -21.28 7.85 -0.04
C MET A 1 -20.91 7.81 -1.53
N SER A 2 -21.40 8.70 -2.42
CA SER A 2 -20.97 8.65 -3.84
C SER A 2 -19.47 8.90 -4.04
N ASP A 3 -18.85 9.80 -3.26
CA ASP A 3 -17.41 10.09 -3.34
C ASP A 3 -16.50 8.84 -3.11
N VAL A 4 -16.87 7.94 -2.20
CA VAL A 4 -16.07 6.72 -1.94
C VAL A 4 -16.12 5.75 -3.11
N LEU A 5 -17.30 5.53 -3.69
CA LEU A 5 -17.47 4.63 -4.83
C LEU A 5 -16.76 5.20 -6.07
N GLU A 6 -16.85 6.51 -6.28
CA GLU A 6 -16.14 7.19 -7.38
C GLU A 6 -14.62 7.09 -7.23
N LYS A 7 -14.09 7.32 -6.02
CA LYS A 7 -12.66 7.13 -5.70
C LYS A 7 -12.22 5.68 -5.93
N LEU A 8 -13.01 4.72 -5.47
CA LEU A 8 -12.75 3.29 -5.66
C LEU A 8 -12.70 2.91 -7.15
N ASN A 9 -13.68 3.35 -7.93
CA ASN A 9 -13.70 3.06 -9.37
C ASN A 9 -12.50 3.67 -10.11
N ARG A 10 -12.09 4.90 -9.76
CA ARG A 10 -10.86 5.50 -10.30
C ARG A 10 -9.60 4.71 -9.92
N LEU A 11 -9.52 4.25 -8.67
CA LEU A 11 -8.40 3.43 -8.20
C LEU A 11 -8.32 2.10 -8.97
N LEU A 12 -9.45 1.42 -9.15
CA LEU A 12 -9.50 0.15 -9.88
C LEU A 12 -9.13 0.33 -11.36
N ASP A 13 -9.64 1.37 -12.02
CA ASP A 13 -9.31 1.68 -13.42
C ASP A 13 -7.80 1.92 -13.61
N GLN A 14 -7.20 2.79 -12.79
CA GLN A 14 -5.75 3.04 -12.82
C GLN A 14 -4.94 1.77 -12.53
N THR A 15 -5.37 0.99 -11.55
CA THR A 15 -4.69 -0.26 -11.15
C THR A 15 -4.70 -1.26 -12.30
N LEU A 16 -5.84 -1.49 -12.96
CA LEU A 16 -5.93 -2.42 -14.09
C LEU A 16 -5.13 -1.95 -15.31
N ALA A 17 -5.02 -0.64 -15.52
CA ALA A 17 -4.25 -0.08 -16.62
C ALA A 17 -2.73 -0.28 -16.46
N SER A 18 -2.21 -0.19 -15.23
CA SER A 18 -0.77 -0.05 -14.99
C SER A 18 -0.13 -1.14 -14.13
N ASN A 19 -0.83 -1.72 -13.16
CA ASN A 19 -0.28 -2.70 -12.24
C ASN A 19 -0.40 -4.12 -12.82
N ALA A 20 0.73 -4.76 -13.11
CA ALA A 20 0.75 -6.05 -13.79
C ALA A 20 0.22 -7.21 -12.94
N PHE A 21 0.53 -7.22 -11.64
CA PHE A 21 0.01 -8.19 -10.68
C PHE A 21 -1.53 -8.12 -10.63
N TYR A 22 -2.08 -6.93 -10.39
CA TYR A 22 -3.53 -6.76 -10.23
C TYR A 22 -4.29 -6.86 -11.55
N ARG A 23 -3.71 -6.46 -12.69
CA ARG A 23 -4.33 -6.70 -14.00
C ARG A 23 -4.57 -8.17 -14.27
N THR A 24 -3.65 -9.03 -13.83
CA THR A 24 -3.81 -10.49 -13.95
C THR A 24 -4.85 -11.01 -12.96
N LYS A 25 -4.68 -10.68 -11.67
CA LYS A 25 -5.56 -11.16 -10.58
C LYS A 25 -7.02 -10.70 -10.76
N LEU A 26 -7.23 -9.50 -11.27
CA LEU A 26 -8.54 -8.86 -11.43
C LEU A 26 -8.99 -8.80 -12.90
N SER A 27 -8.42 -9.65 -13.77
CA SER A 27 -8.74 -9.67 -15.20
C SER A 27 -10.24 -9.78 -15.51
N GLY A 28 -10.97 -10.58 -14.72
CA GLY A 28 -12.44 -10.71 -14.82
C GLY A 28 -13.24 -9.49 -14.38
N LEU A 29 -12.63 -8.52 -13.69
CA LEU A 29 -13.33 -7.33 -13.19
C LEU A 29 -13.46 -6.23 -14.26
N LYS A 30 -12.63 -6.26 -15.32
CA LYS A 30 -12.53 -5.17 -16.30
C LYS A 30 -13.85 -4.83 -16.98
N GLU A 31 -14.66 -5.84 -17.30
CA GLU A 31 -15.96 -5.67 -17.95
C GLU A 31 -17.06 -5.20 -16.98
N SER A 32 -16.81 -5.30 -15.67
CA SER A 32 -17.74 -4.91 -14.61
C SER A 32 -17.48 -3.49 -14.08
N LEU A 33 -16.48 -2.78 -14.60
CA LEU A 33 -16.19 -1.41 -14.22
C LEU A 33 -16.99 -0.39 -15.08
N PRO A 34 -17.46 0.73 -14.49
CA PRO A 34 -17.40 1.05 -13.06
C PRO A 34 -18.38 0.20 -12.24
N LEU A 35 -17.98 -0.16 -11.02
CA LEU A 35 -18.84 -0.86 -10.08
C LEU A 35 -20.04 0.01 -9.70
N ALA A 36 -21.23 -0.61 -9.67
CA ALA A 36 -22.48 0.07 -9.34
C ALA A 36 -22.64 0.36 -7.83
N SER A 37 -21.91 -0.34 -6.96
CA SER A 37 -22.00 -0.18 -5.51
C SER A 37 -20.78 -0.73 -4.77
N LEU A 38 -20.65 -0.38 -3.49
CA LEU A 38 -19.66 -1.00 -2.60
C LEU A 38 -19.96 -2.48 -2.32
N ASP A 39 -21.22 -2.91 -2.47
CA ASP A 39 -21.59 -4.31 -2.33
C ASP A 39 -21.11 -5.13 -3.53
N ALA A 40 -21.20 -4.57 -4.75
CA ALA A 40 -20.59 -5.17 -5.94
C ALA A 40 -19.07 -5.32 -5.80
N PHE A 41 -18.39 -4.34 -5.19
CA PHE A 41 -16.98 -4.47 -4.83
C PHE A 41 -16.73 -5.65 -3.89
N ARG A 42 -17.48 -5.71 -2.78
CA ARG A 42 -17.31 -6.74 -1.75
C ARG A 42 -17.51 -8.16 -2.30
N GLN A 43 -18.43 -8.34 -3.23
CA GLN A 43 -18.73 -9.64 -3.84
C GLN A 43 -17.77 -9.99 -5.00
N GLY A 44 -17.40 -9.00 -5.81
CA GLY A 44 -16.66 -9.22 -7.05
C GLY A 44 -15.13 -9.12 -6.94
N VAL A 45 -14.60 -8.44 -5.93
CA VAL A 45 -13.14 -8.23 -5.79
C VAL A 45 -12.55 -9.21 -4.78
N PRO A 46 -11.69 -10.15 -5.20
CA PRO A 46 -11.08 -11.11 -4.30
C PRO A 46 -10.03 -10.44 -3.41
N CYS A 47 -9.90 -10.94 -2.18
CA CYS A 47 -8.80 -10.56 -1.29
C CYS A 47 -7.43 -10.91 -1.91
N THR A 48 -6.44 -10.06 -1.66
CA THR A 48 -5.03 -10.36 -1.90
C THR A 48 -4.39 -10.83 -0.60
N THR A 49 -3.64 -11.93 -0.67
CA THR A 49 -2.91 -12.48 0.47
C THR A 49 -1.43 -12.14 0.40
N LYS A 50 -0.77 -12.11 1.57
CA LYS A 50 0.68 -11.91 1.65
C LYS A 50 1.47 -12.96 0.85
N VAL A 51 0.99 -14.20 0.82
CA VAL A 51 1.65 -15.30 0.11
C VAL A 51 1.71 -15.04 -1.40
N GLU A 52 0.66 -14.45 -1.98
CA GLU A 52 0.65 -14.10 -3.41
C GLU A 52 1.72 -13.05 -3.74
N TRP A 53 1.89 -12.02 -2.91
CA TRP A 53 2.96 -11.03 -3.10
C TRP A 53 4.35 -11.63 -2.94
N ILE A 54 4.55 -12.52 -1.96
CA ILE A 54 5.84 -13.21 -1.81
C ILE A 54 6.14 -14.05 -3.04
N ALA A 55 5.17 -14.82 -3.55
CA ALA A 55 5.33 -15.64 -4.74
C ALA A 55 5.64 -14.79 -5.98
N ASP A 56 4.94 -13.66 -6.15
CA ASP A 56 5.20 -12.70 -7.23
C ASP A 56 6.63 -12.12 -7.15
N GLN A 57 7.12 -11.75 -5.97
CA GLN A 57 8.51 -11.29 -5.81
C GLN A 57 9.55 -12.38 -6.07
N GLN A 58 9.25 -13.64 -5.76
CA GLN A 58 10.12 -14.77 -6.06
C GLN A 58 10.18 -15.06 -7.56
N ALA A 59 9.05 -14.98 -8.27
CA ALA A 59 8.98 -15.17 -9.71
C ALA A 59 9.57 -13.99 -10.50
N HIS A 60 9.48 -12.78 -9.94
CA HIS A 60 9.90 -11.54 -10.59
C HIS A 60 10.78 -10.68 -9.66
N PRO A 61 12.00 -11.14 -9.34
CA PRO A 61 12.89 -10.41 -8.44
C PRO A 61 13.34 -9.06 -9.05
N PRO A 62 13.64 -8.05 -8.20
CA PRO A 62 13.67 -8.10 -6.74
C PRO A 62 12.39 -7.61 -6.04
N TYR A 63 11.41 -7.06 -6.78
CA TYR A 63 10.25 -6.34 -6.22
C TYR A 63 8.89 -6.88 -6.66
N GLY A 64 8.85 -7.86 -7.57
CA GLY A 64 7.60 -8.38 -8.11
C GLY A 64 7.05 -7.51 -9.24
N THR A 65 5.80 -7.76 -9.59
CA THR A 65 5.03 -7.07 -10.63
C THR A 65 3.91 -6.19 -10.06
N ASN A 66 3.82 -6.07 -8.74
CA ASN A 66 2.86 -5.23 -8.01
C ASN A 66 3.27 -3.74 -7.91
N LEU A 67 3.92 -3.19 -8.94
CA LEU A 67 4.24 -1.77 -9.03
C LEU A 67 3.39 -1.13 -10.12
N THR A 68 2.71 -0.03 -9.81
CA THR A 68 1.87 0.69 -10.78
C THR A 68 2.61 1.86 -11.46
N PHE A 69 3.66 2.40 -10.84
CA PHE A 69 4.44 3.51 -11.39
C PHE A 69 5.81 3.03 -11.90
N PRO A 70 6.52 3.80 -12.75
CA PRO A 70 7.90 3.51 -13.11
C PRO A 70 8.82 3.49 -11.89
N MET A 71 9.86 2.65 -11.92
CA MET A 71 10.80 2.46 -10.80
C MET A 71 11.37 3.77 -10.23
N ALA A 72 11.65 4.75 -11.10
CA ALA A 72 12.19 6.05 -10.69
C ALA A 72 11.25 6.89 -9.81
N SER A 73 9.98 6.52 -9.70
CA SER A 73 8.98 7.22 -8.88
C SER A 73 9.06 6.79 -7.40
N TYR A 74 9.70 5.67 -7.11
CA TYR A 74 9.79 5.12 -5.76
C TYR A 74 11.02 5.66 -5.03
N VAL A 75 10.79 6.25 -3.86
CA VAL A 75 11.81 6.98 -3.09
C VAL A 75 12.11 6.33 -1.74
N ARG A 76 11.30 5.35 -1.31
CA ARG A 76 11.53 4.55 -0.09
C ARG A 76 11.48 3.07 -0.40
N CYS A 77 12.30 2.30 0.31
CA CYS A 77 12.27 0.84 0.28
C CYS A 77 12.28 0.30 1.71
N HIS A 78 11.28 -0.50 2.04
CA HIS A 78 11.10 -1.17 3.32
C HIS A 78 11.05 -2.69 3.13
N GLN A 79 11.14 -3.42 4.23
CA GLN A 79 11.14 -4.89 4.21
C GLN A 79 10.46 -5.45 5.45
N THR A 80 9.70 -6.52 5.26
CA THR A 80 9.19 -7.34 6.36
C THR A 80 10.29 -8.22 6.97
N SER A 81 10.11 -8.65 8.23
CA SER A 81 11.09 -9.45 8.98
C SER A 81 11.28 -10.88 8.46
N GLY A 82 10.38 -11.40 7.63
CA GLY A 82 10.48 -12.77 7.09
C GLY A 82 10.29 -13.88 8.13
N THR A 83 9.63 -13.62 9.27
CA THR A 83 9.48 -14.61 10.35
C THR A 83 8.78 -15.92 9.93
N THR A 84 8.03 -15.91 8.84
CA THR A 84 7.32 -17.07 8.29
C THR A 84 7.64 -17.37 6.81
N GLY A 85 8.72 -16.81 6.26
CA GLY A 85 9.09 -17.01 4.87
C GLY A 85 10.07 -15.96 4.33
N ALA A 86 10.21 -15.88 3.01
CA ALA A 86 11.07 -14.88 2.40
C ALA A 86 10.60 -13.45 2.79
N PRO A 87 11.52 -12.56 3.17
CA PRO A 87 11.17 -11.20 3.49
C PRO A 87 10.67 -10.48 2.23
N MET A 88 9.46 -9.91 2.32
CA MET A 88 8.87 -9.10 1.26
C MET A 88 9.42 -7.68 1.32
N ARG A 89 9.86 -7.15 0.17
CA ARG A 89 10.22 -5.74 0.00
C ARG A 89 9.00 -4.91 -0.35
N TRP A 90 8.95 -3.67 0.10
CA TRP A 90 7.85 -2.74 -0.18
C TRP A 90 8.42 -1.38 -0.58
N LEU A 91 7.84 -0.78 -1.62
CA LEU A 91 8.31 0.46 -2.22
C LEU A 91 7.20 1.51 -2.12
N ASP A 92 7.57 2.73 -1.76
CA ASP A 92 6.64 3.86 -1.69
C ASP A 92 7.13 5.00 -2.59
N THR A 93 6.18 5.63 -3.30
CA THR A 93 6.45 6.90 -4.01
C THR A 93 6.52 8.04 -3.00
N ALA A 94 6.93 9.23 -3.45
CA ALA A 94 6.92 10.40 -2.57
C ALA A 94 5.50 10.70 -2.05
N GLU A 95 4.50 10.55 -2.91
CA GLU A 95 3.10 10.79 -2.59
C GLU A 95 2.54 9.72 -1.64
N SER A 96 2.83 8.42 -1.88
CA SER A 96 2.35 7.37 -0.99
C SER A 96 3.04 7.41 0.38
N TRP A 97 4.31 7.82 0.41
CA TRP A 97 5.03 8.05 1.66
C TRP A 97 4.41 9.20 2.45
N HIS A 98 4.16 10.34 1.80
CA HIS A 98 3.54 11.48 2.45
C HIS A 98 2.17 11.15 3.05
N ALA A 99 1.33 10.41 2.32
CA ALA A 99 0.04 9.93 2.84
C ALA A 99 0.19 9.04 4.09
N MET A 100 1.30 8.33 4.24
CA MET A 100 1.59 7.56 5.46
C MET A 100 2.01 8.44 6.63
N LEU A 101 2.68 9.56 6.37
CA LEU A 101 3.01 10.56 7.39
C LEU A 101 1.74 11.27 7.88
N GLU A 102 0.87 11.71 6.96
CA GLU A 102 -0.43 12.32 7.30
C GLU A 102 -1.31 11.38 8.14
N ALA A 103 -1.23 10.07 7.89
CA ALA A 103 -1.93 9.08 8.70
C ALA A 103 -1.38 9.02 10.14
N TRP A 104 -0.07 9.23 10.33
CA TRP A 104 0.54 9.30 11.66
C TRP A 104 0.20 10.60 12.39
N ASP A 105 0.03 11.72 11.68
CA ASP A 105 -0.47 12.96 12.29
C ASP A 105 -1.82 12.75 12.98
N CYS A 106 -2.70 11.97 12.34
CA CYS A 106 -3.99 11.59 12.93
C CYS A 106 -3.81 10.73 14.20
N VAL A 107 -2.81 9.84 14.23
CA VAL A 107 -2.49 9.02 15.40
C VAL A 107 -1.95 9.89 16.53
N TYR A 108 -1.07 10.84 16.25
CA TYR A 108 -0.54 11.79 17.24
C TYR A 108 -1.65 12.68 17.81
N ALA A 109 -2.51 13.23 16.96
CA ALA A 109 -3.67 14.01 17.38
C ALA A 109 -4.61 13.18 18.27
N ALA A 110 -4.90 11.93 17.89
CA ALA A 110 -5.73 11.02 18.69
C ALA A 110 -5.08 10.63 20.03
N ALA A 111 -3.75 10.58 20.09
CA ALA A 111 -2.99 10.38 21.32
C ALA A 111 -2.91 11.64 22.21
N GLY A 112 -3.40 12.78 21.73
CA GLY A 112 -3.33 14.06 22.44
C GLY A 112 -1.94 14.71 22.42
N ALA A 113 -1.07 14.27 21.51
CA ALA A 113 0.24 14.87 21.34
C ALA A 113 0.13 16.26 20.70
N SER A 114 1.04 17.13 21.09
CA SER A 114 1.16 18.51 20.64
C SER A 114 2.59 18.83 20.23
N SER A 115 2.80 20.01 19.66
CA SER A 115 4.14 20.51 19.33
C SER A 115 5.03 20.78 20.56
N GLU A 116 4.48 20.75 21.78
CA GLU A 116 5.25 20.90 23.03
C GLU A 116 5.79 19.57 23.54
N ASP A 117 5.27 18.44 23.04
CA ASP A 117 5.66 17.11 23.47
C ASP A 117 6.98 16.66 22.83
N ARG A 118 7.68 15.75 23.51
CA ARG A 118 8.89 15.11 22.99
C ARG A 118 8.68 13.63 22.83
N ALA A 119 8.83 13.14 21.60
CA ALA A 119 8.75 11.71 21.30
C ALA A 119 10.12 11.04 21.48
N PHE A 120 10.14 9.90 22.18
CA PHE A 120 11.30 9.01 22.25
C PHE A 120 11.00 7.72 21.50
N PHE A 121 11.74 7.47 20.42
CA PHE A 121 11.60 6.28 19.59
C PHE A 121 12.56 5.19 20.06
N ALA A 122 12.11 4.36 20.98
CA ALA A 122 12.88 3.26 21.57
C ALA A 122 12.98 2.01 20.66
N PHE A 123 13.14 2.23 19.35
CA PHE A 123 13.14 1.16 18.35
C PHE A 123 14.30 1.34 17.36
N SER A 124 14.71 0.24 16.73
CA SER A 124 15.74 0.27 15.70
C SER A 124 15.18 0.79 14.38
N PHE A 125 15.88 1.75 13.77
CA PHE A 125 15.61 2.26 12.43
C PHE A 125 16.19 1.32 11.36
N GLY A 126 15.56 0.14 11.23
CA GLY A 126 15.87 -0.86 10.22
C GLY A 126 14.87 -0.82 9.05
N PRO A 127 14.68 -1.92 8.31
CA PRO A 127 13.81 -1.91 7.14
C PRO A 127 12.30 -1.90 7.46
N PHE A 128 11.91 -1.92 8.73
CA PHE A 128 10.51 -1.89 9.14
C PHE A 128 9.95 -0.46 9.06
N LEU A 129 8.90 -0.25 8.26
CA LEU A 129 8.40 1.08 7.93
C LEU A 129 7.80 1.87 9.10
N GLY A 130 7.20 1.18 10.09
CA GLY A 130 6.32 1.84 11.06
C GLY A 130 7.04 2.85 11.96
N PHE A 131 8.32 2.63 12.24
CA PHE A 131 9.11 3.56 13.06
C PHE A 131 9.54 4.79 12.25
N TRP A 132 9.79 4.63 10.95
CA TRP A 132 10.13 5.73 10.06
C TRP A 132 8.93 6.66 9.85
N THR A 133 7.75 6.10 9.60
CA THR A 133 6.56 6.93 9.35
C THR A 133 6.12 7.74 10.56
N ALA A 134 6.30 7.20 11.78
CA ALA A 134 6.06 7.95 13.01
C ALA A 134 7.13 9.00 13.31
N PHE A 135 8.38 8.73 12.95
CA PHE A 135 9.51 9.63 13.22
C PHE A 135 9.55 10.82 12.25
N GLU A 136 9.14 10.61 10.99
CA GLU A 136 9.19 11.63 9.94
C GLU A 136 7.91 12.45 9.77
N SER A 137 6.79 12.05 10.42
CA SER A 137 5.54 12.81 10.41
C SER A 137 5.66 14.10 11.23
#